data_AF-A0A419JNL2-F1
#
_entry.id   AF-A0A419JNL2-F1
#
_cell.length_a   1.000
_cell.length_b   1.000
_cell.length_c   1.000
_cell.angle_alpha   90.00
_cell.angle_beta   90.00
_cell.angle_gamma   90.00
#
_symmetry.space_group_name_H-M   'P 1'
#
loop_
_entity.id
_entity.type
_entity.pdbx_description
1 polymer ?
#
loop_
_entity_poly.entity_id
_entity_poly.type
_entity_poly.pdbx_seq_one_letter_code
_entity_poly.pdbx_strand_id
1 'polypeptide(L)'
;MPSPKKKPDWYRFIESALESGFDGVGEMGSKPAPRAVRVPLDSPLFEGLWSSCEELGFPILCHVADPEEFWSEDTCPEWAKKRGWGPYGADYPTKEELYEEMENVLDMHPRVKVVLAHMYFMTADLERADEFLKSYGNVYLDLALGIELMYNISRRRDDWRDFFIKHRDRIVFGTDIMPWQSVEEAVTRVWMIRMFLETDEEFYTPTSADELLTRYKEPFIGLDLPEEVLDKIYRGNFIRIFGREPKSLDVSKARRFLEEQEDDFALKVFEEALKSKR
;
A
#
# COMPACT_ATOMS: atom_id res chain seq x y z
N MET A 1 11.51 4.34 -23.28
CA MET A 1 11.52 2.87 -23.05
C MET A 1 11.00 2.15 -24.27
N PRO A 2 11.43 0.90 -24.57
CA PRO A 2 10.77 0.14 -25.62
C PRO A 2 9.33 -0.10 -25.15
N SER A 3 8.36 0.40 -25.92
CA SER A 3 6.98 -0.11 -25.84
C SER A 3 7.05 -1.63 -25.76
N PRO A 4 6.26 -2.31 -24.91
CA PRO A 4 6.25 -3.75 -24.91
C PRO A 4 6.02 -4.22 -26.35
N LYS A 5 6.75 -5.27 -26.78
CA LYS A 5 6.73 -5.77 -28.17
C LYS A 5 5.31 -6.14 -28.63
N LYS A 6 4.40 -6.34 -27.67
CA LYS A 6 2.95 -6.51 -27.82
C LYS A 6 2.26 -5.74 -26.69
N LYS A 7 1.14 -5.06 -26.97
CA LYS A 7 0.31 -4.51 -25.89
C LYS A 7 -0.19 -5.66 -25.00
N PRO A 8 -0.10 -5.54 -23.67
CA PRO A 8 -0.63 -6.55 -22.76
C PRO A 8 -2.15 -6.70 -22.94
N ASP A 9 -2.64 -7.93 -22.87
CA ASP A 9 -4.06 -8.23 -22.76
C ASP A 9 -4.42 -8.26 -21.28
N TRP A 10 -4.72 -7.09 -20.73
CA TRP A 10 -4.98 -6.93 -19.30
C TRP A 10 -6.24 -7.65 -18.82
N TYR A 11 -7.27 -7.72 -19.68
CA TYR A 11 -8.48 -8.45 -19.32
C TYR A 11 -8.14 -9.92 -19.14
N ARG A 12 -7.44 -10.52 -20.11
CA ARG A 12 -7.04 -11.93 -19.98
C ARG A 12 -6.09 -12.15 -18.80
N PHE A 13 -5.20 -11.20 -18.52
CA PHE A 13 -4.31 -11.26 -17.36
C PHE A 13 -5.11 -11.32 -16.04
N ILE A 14 -6.05 -10.39 -15.83
CA ILE A 14 -6.86 -10.33 -14.61
C ILE A 14 -7.83 -11.52 -14.52
N GLU A 15 -8.43 -11.93 -15.64
CA GLU A 15 -9.28 -13.12 -15.70
C GLU A 15 -8.50 -14.38 -15.31
N SER A 16 -7.31 -14.59 -15.87
CA SER A 16 -6.45 -15.75 -15.52
C SER A 16 -6.01 -15.72 -14.05
N ALA A 17 -5.69 -14.54 -13.49
CA ALA A 17 -5.36 -14.39 -12.08
C ALA A 17 -6.56 -14.76 -11.17
N LEU A 18 -7.75 -14.24 -11.50
CA LEU A 18 -9.00 -14.54 -10.82
C LEU A 18 -9.32 -16.04 -10.87
N GLU A 19 -9.23 -16.65 -12.06
CA GLU A 19 -9.47 -18.07 -12.29
C GLU A 19 -8.47 -18.98 -11.55
N SER A 20 -7.26 -18.48 -11.31
CA SER A 20 -6.22 -19.19 -10.55
C SER A 20 -6.46 -19.15 -9.04
N GLY A 21 -7.38 -18.30 -8.57
CA GLY A 21 -7.70 -18.14 -7.15
C GLY A 21 -6.94 -17.02 -6.47
N PHE A 22 -6.46 -16.01 -7.20
CA PHE A 22 -5.92 -14.79 -6.57
C PHE A 22 -7.05 -13.90 -6.03
N ASP A 23 -6.78 -13.16 -4.96
CA ASP A 23 -7.77 -12.32 -4.26
C ASP A 23 -7.73 -10.85 -4.70
N GLY A 24 -6.63 -10.41 -5.31
CA GLY A 24 -6.45 -9.06 -5.86
C GLY A 24 -5.12 -8.93 -6.61
N VAL A 25 -4.83 -7.71 -7.07
CA VAL A 25 -3.52 -7.32 -7.58
C VAL A 25 -2.73 -6.66 -6.45
N GLY A 26 -1.48 -7.08 -6.25
CA GLY A 26 -0.60 -6.41 -5.31
C GLY A 26 0.87 -6.81 -5.50
N GLU A 27 1.83 -5.91 -5.32
CA GLU A 27 1.68 -4.45 -5.17
C GLU A 27 1.80 -3.76 -6.53
N MET A 28 0.82 -2.92 -6.89
CA MET A 28 0.97 -1.99 -8.01
C MET A 28 1.75 -0.75 -7.53
N GLY A 29 3.04 -0.69 -7.89
CA GLY A 29 3.93 0.38 -7.43
C GLY A 29 4.02 1.56 -8.40
N SER A 30 3.82 2.77 -7.90
CA SER A 30 4.26 4.05 -8.48
C SER A 30 5.20 4.76 -7.50
N LYS A 31 6.27 4.04 -7.14
CA LYS A 31 7.39 4.62 -6.39
C LYS A 31 8.10 5.68 -7.23
N PRO A 32 8.79 6.64 -6.61
CA PRO A 32 9.60 7.62 -7.32
C PRO A 32 10.65 6.91 -8.18
N ALA A 33 10.61 7.19 -9.48
CA ALA A 33 11.55 6.68 -10.46
C ALA A 33 11.74 7.74 -11.54
N PRO A 34 12.92 7.86 -12.17
CA PRO A 34 13.13 8.84 -13.23
C PRO A 34 12.14 8.64 -14.37
N ARG A 35 11.62 9.72 -14.96
CA ARG A 35 10.66 9.69 -16.08
C ARG A 35 11.10 8.82 -17.25
N ALA A 36 12.42 8.73 -17.47
CA ALA A 36 13.00 7.91 -18.52
C ALA A 36 12.76 6.40 -18.35
N VAL A 37 12.48 5.92 -17.12
CA VAL A 37 12.37 4.50 -16.76
C VAL A 37 11.08 4.13 -16.02
N ARG A 38 10.13 5.06 -15.90
CA ARG A 38 8.77 4.79 -15.38
C ARG A 38 7.71 4.93 -16.46
N VAL A 39 6.53 4.38 -16.18
CA VAL A 39 5.30 4.66 -16.92
C VAL A 39 4.28 5.22 -15.93
N PRO A 40 3.66 6.38 -16.20
CA PRO A 40 2.61 6.95 -15.35
C PRO A 40 1.45 5.98 -15.11
N LEU A 41 0.81 6.01 -13.94
CA LEU A 41 -0.30 5.11 -13.60
C LEU A 41 -1.54 5.32 -14.49
N ASP A 42 -1.79 6.56 -14.89
CA ASP A 42 -2.86 6.98 -15.82
C ASP A 42 -2.49 6.82 -17.31
N SER A 43 -1.34 6.21 -17.60
CA SER A 43 -0.92 5.94 -18.97
C SER A 43 -1.91 5.01 -19.69
N PRO A 44 -2.17 5.21 -21.00
CA PRO A 44 -2.93 4.26 -21.82
C PRO A 44 -2.39 2.83 -21.83
N LEU A 45 -1.14 2.63 -21.36
CA LEU A 45 -0.60 1.29 -21.13
C LEU A 45 -1.40 0.54 -20.06
N PHE A 46 -1.78 1.17 -18.95
CA PHE A 46 -2.45 0.53 -17.81
C PHE A 46 -3.97 0.65 -17.84
N GLU A 47 -4.54 1.37 -18.79
CA GLU A 47 -6.00 1.56 -18.87
C GLU A 47 -6.79 0.24 -18.91
N GLY A 48 -6.28 -0.76 -19.64
CA GLY A 48 -6.89 -2.10 -19.67
C GLY A 48 -6.83 -2.82 -18.32
N LEU A 49 -5.83 -2.53 -17.48
CA LEU A 49 -5.71 -3.10 -16.15
C LEU A 49 -6.78 -2.53 -15.22
N TRP A 50 -6.88 -1.20 -15.17
CA TRP A 50 -7.84 -0.50 -14.32
C TRP A 50 -9.28 -0.86 -14.67
N SER A 51 -9.62 -0.82 -15.97
CA SER A 51 -10.95 -1.21 -16.46
C SER A 51 -11.29 -2.67 -16.16
N SER A 52 -10.35 -3.61 -16.34
CA SER A 52 -10.59 -5.02 -16.03
C SER A 52 -10.79 -5.27 -14.54
N CYS A 53 -10.01 -4.60 -13.69
CA CYS A 53 -10.18 -4.65 -12.23
C CYS A 53 -11.51 -4.03 -11.79
N GLU A 54 -11.94 -2.93 -12.40
CA GLU A 54 -13.25 -2.32 -12.16
C GLU A 54 -14.39 -3.28 -12.56
N GLU A 55 -14.32 -3.85 -13.78
CA GLU A 55 -15.34 -4.74 -14.34
C GLU A 55 -15.49 -6.02 -13.52
N LEU A 56 -14.38 -6.65 -13.17
CA LEU A 56 -14.36 -7.92 -12.44
C LEU A 56 -14.45 -7.74 -10.91
N GLY A 57 -14.47 -6.49 -10.43
CA GLY A 57 -14.49 -6.15 -9.01
C GLY A 57 -13.25 -6.62 -8.25
N PHE A 58 -12.11 -6.73 -8.96
CA PHE A 58 -10.86 -7.29 -8.46
C PHE A 58 -10.02 -6.19 -7.78
N PRO A 59 -9.86 -6.21 -6.44
CA PRO A 59 -9.19 -5.13 -5.73
C PRO A 59 -7.70 -5.02 -6.05
N ILE A 60 -7.16 -3.81 -5.93
CA ILE A 60 -5.75 -3.50 -6.17
C ILE A 60 -5.15 -2.86 -4.92
N LEU A 61 -4.01 -3.38 -4.44
CA LEU A 61 -3.15 -2.69 -3.48
C LEU A 61 -2.11 -1.87 -4.25
N CYS A 62 -2.08 -0.57 -3.99
CA CYS A 62 -1.21 0.39 -4.65
C CYS A 62 -0.27 1.06 -3.62
N HIS A 63 0.98 1.26 -4.03
CA HIS A 63 1.93 2.13 -3.32
C HIS A 63 2.34 3.25 -4.25
N VAL A 64 2.02 4.47 -3.85
CA VAL A 64 2.16 5.65 -4.70
C VAL A 64 2.86 6.73 -3.89
N ALA A 65 3.91 7.30 -4.48
CA ALA A 65 4.82 8.22 -3.79
C ALA A 65 5.57 7.54 -2.62
N ASP A 66 6.10 8.38 -1.73
CA ASP A 66 6.92 8.06 -0.56
C ASP A 66 6.72 9.16 0.50
N PRO A 67 7.20 8.98 1.75
CA PRO A 67 7.08 9.98 2.82
C PRO A 67 7.51 11.39 2.39
N GLU A 68 6.79 12.41 2.84
CA GLU A 68 6.98 13.82 2.48
C GLU A 68 8.43 14.32 2.68
N GLU A 69 9.10 13.84 3.72
CA GLU A 69 10.49 14.22 4.03
C GLU A 69 11.46 13.79 2.93
N PHE A 70 11.15 12.75 2.15
CA PHE A 70 12.03 12.23 1.11
C PHE A 70 12.06 13.13 -0.12
N TRP A 71 11.17 14.11 -0.22
CA TRP A 71 11.03 14.97 -1.39
C TRP A 71 11.89 16.25 -1.32
N SER A 72 12.61 16.46 -0.21
CA SER A 72 13.57 17.56 -0.04
C SER A 72 14.89 17.08 0.54
N GLU A 73 16.02 17.45 -0.08
CA GLU A 73 17.36 17.03 0.37
C GLU A 73 17.65 17.48 1.81
N ASP A 74 17.05 18.59 2.25
CA ASP A 74 17.24 19.14 3.59
C ASP A 74 16.55 18.30 4.68
N THR A 75 15.44 17.65 4.35
CA THR A 75 14.63 16.86 5.29
C THR A 75 14.82 15.36 5.15
N CYS A 76 15.30 14.90 3.99
CA CYS A 76 15.42 13.47 3.71
C CYS A 76 16.49 12.82 4.61
N PRO A 77 16.15 11.75 5.36
CA PRO A 77 17.10 11.07 6.21
C PRO A 77 18.30 10.52 5.42
N GLU A 78 19.51 10.63 5.99
CA GLU A 78 20.74 10.16 5.33
C GLU A 78 20.72 8.67 4.97
N TRP A 79 20.05 7.84 5.77
CA TRP A 79 19.89 6.41 5.46
C TRP A 79 19.00 6.19 4.22
N ALA A 80 17.97 7.02 4.01
CA ALA A 80 17.08 6.95 2.86
C ALA A 80 17.80 7.44 1.59
N LYS A 81 18.59 8.52 1.70
CA LYS A 81 19.48 8.99 0.62
C LYS A 81 20.46 7.91 0.17
N LYS A 82 21.12 7.22 1.11
CA LYS A 82 22.05 6.12 0.81
C LYS A 82 21.40 4.94 0.08
N ARG A 83 20.09 4.75 0.25
CA ARG A 83 19.30 3.73 -0.46
C ARG A 83 18.74 4.23 -1.80
N GLY A 84 18.94 5.50 -2.13
CA GLY A 84 18.39 6.11 -3.34
C GLY A 84 16.88 6.34 -3.28
N TRP A 85 16.30 6.49 -2.08
CA TRP A 85 14.86 6.71 -1.90
C TRP A 85 14.45 8.19 -2.03
N GLY A 86 15.43 9.10 -2.06
CA GLY A 86 15.18 10.50 -2.45
C GLY A 86 15.17 10.65 -3.98
N PRO A 87 14.16 11.31 -4.57
CA PRO A 87 14.04 11.51 -6.02
C PRO A 87 14.96 12.64 -6.51
N TYR A 88 16.26 12.50 -6.30
CA TYR A 88 17.27 13.51 -6.63
C TYR A 88 18.17 13.06 -7.78
N GLY A 89 18.80 14.03 -8.45
CA GLY A 89 19.85 13.75 -9.43
C GLY A 89 19.39 13.23 -10.80
N ALA A 90 18.08 13.25 -11.08
CA ALA A 90 17.50 13.00 -12.41
C ALA A 90 16.17 13.75 -12.57
N ASP A 91 15.52 13.59 -13.72
CA ASP A 91 14.15 14.06 -13.95
C ASP A 91 13.16 13.05 -13.36
N TYR A 92 12.71 13.31 -12.13
CA TYR A 92 11.65 12.59 -11.44
C TYR A 92 10.32 13.34 -11.55
N PRO A 93 9.17 12.64 -11.55
CA PRO A 93 7.90 13.29 -11.24
C PRO A 93 7.93 13.82 -9.80
N THR A 94 7.22 14.92 -9.56
CA THR A 94 6.96 15.43 -8.21
C THR A 94 5.96 14.54 -7.47
N LYS A 95 5.88 14.69 -6.14
CA LYS A 95 4.86 14.01 -5.32
C LYS A 95 3.44 14.30 -5.82
N GLU A 96 3.18 15.56 -6.19
CA GLU A 96 1.88 15.97 -6.71
C GLU A 96 1.55 15.32 -8.05
N GLU A 97 2.51 15.22 -8.97
CA GLU A 97 2.27 14.50 -10.23
C GLU A 97 1.95 13.02 -9.99
N LEU A 98 2.61 12.36 -9.02
CA LEU A 98 2.26 10.98 -8.65
C LEU A 98 0.85 10.86 -8.09
N TYR A 99 0.40 11.88 -7.35
CA TYR A 99 -0.96 11.94 -6.84
C TYR A 99 -1.97 12.20 -7.96
N GLU A 100 -1.71 13.16 -8.85
CA GLU A 100 -2.52 13.44 -10.02
C GLU A 100 -2.67 12.21 -10.93
N GLU A 101 -1.61 11.44 -11.16
CA GLU A 101 -1.70 10.20 -11.95
C GLU A 101 -2.70 9.19 -11.34
N MET A 102 -2.71 9.02 -10.01
CA MET A 102 -3.63 8.11 -9.34
C MET A 102 -5.04 8.70 -9.27
N GLU A 103 -5.19 9.99 -8.99
CA GLU A 103 -6.47 10.70 -8.97
C GLU A 103 -7.15 10.64 -10.36
N ASN A 104 -6.39 10.82 -11.45
CA ASN A 104 -6.89 10.62 -12.82
C ASN A 104 -7.44 9.20 -13.05
N VAL A 105 -6.75 8.18 -12.55
CA VAL A 105 -7.23 6.78 -12.62
C VAL A 105 -8.54 6.62 -11.85
N LEU A 106 -8.63 7.20 -10.66
CA LEU A 106 -9.84 7.11 -9.81
C LEU A 106 -11.03 7.89 -10.41
N ASP A 107 -10.77 8.99 -11.10
CA ASP A 107 -11.78 9.75 -11.84
C ASP A 107 -12.31 8.95 -13.04
N MET A 108 -11.43 8.25 -13.76
CA MET A 108 -11.81 7.42 -14.91
C MET A 108 -12.50 6.11 -14.51
N HIS A 109 -12.15 5.54 -13.35
CA HIS A 109 -12.63 4.23 -12.87
C HIS A 109 -13.26 4.34 -11.47
N PRO A 110 -14.36 5.08 -11.28
CA PRO A 110 -14.89 5.41 -9.95
C PRO A 110 -15.38 4.21 -9.14
N ARG A 111 -15.56 3.02 -9.75
CA ARG A 111 -15.95 1.78 -9.07
C ARG A 111 -14.79 0.85 -8.76
N VAL A 112 -13.58 1.15 -9.25
CA VAL A 112 -12.39 0.34 -8.94
C VAL A 112 -12.12 0.38 -7.44
N LYS A 113 -11.81 -0.79 -6.86
CA LYS A 113 -11.46 -0.90 -5.44
C LYS A 113 -9.95 -0.79 -5.30
N VAL A 114 -9.48 0.31 -4.73
CA VAL A 114 -8.05 0.56 -4.54
C VAL A 114 -7.74 0.71 -3.06
N VAL A 115 -6.76 -0.04 -2.58
CA VAL A 115 -6.18 0.11 -1.24
C VAL A 115 -4.84 0.81 -1.41
N LEU A 116 -4.65 1.97 -0.81
CA LEU A 116 -3.43 2.76 -0.88
C LEU A 116 -2.61 2.53 0.39
N ALA A 117 -1.43 1.95 0.22
CA ALA A 117 -0.49 1.68 1.30
C ALA A 117 -0.08 2.96 2.03
N HIS A 118 0.32 2.81 3.30
CA HIS A 118 0.91 3.87 4.14
C HIS A 118 0.02 5.12 4.29
N MET A 119 -1.30 4.94 4.35
CA MET A 119 -2.28 6.03 4.34
C MET A 119 -2.06 7.01 3.17
N TYR A 120 -1.60 6.48 2.04
CA TYR A 120 -1.25 7.22 0.83
C TYR A 120 -0.19 8.31 1.05
N PHE A 121 0.62 8.21 2.12
CA PHE A 121 1.58 9.22 2.56
C PHE A 121 0.98 10.63 2.72
N MET A 122 -0.31 10.71 3.08
CA MET A 122 -1.05 11.95 3.30
C MET A 122 -1.07 12.39 4.77
N THR A 123 -0.38 11.69 5.68
CA THR A 123 -0.51 11.97 7.13
C THR A 123 0.00 13.34 7.57
N ALA A 124 0.83 14.00 6.76
CA ALA A 124 1.26 15.38 6.97
C ALA A 124 0.16 16.42 6.65
N ASP A 125 -0.91 16.04 5.95
CA ASP A 125 -1.99 16.91 5.49
C ASP A 125 -3.37 16.24 5.72
N LEU A 126 -3.90 16.45 6.93
CA LEU A 126 -5.18 15.87 7.35
C LEU A 126 -6.34 16.36 6.49
N GLU A 127 -6.37 17.64 6.15
CA GLU A 127 -7.42 18.25 5.32
C GLU A 127 -7.48 17.55 3.96
N ARG A 128 -6.33 17.38 3.30
CA ARG A 128 -6.25 16.66 2.02
C ARG A 128 -6.71 15.22 2.15
N ALA A 129 -6.28 14.50 3.20
CA ALA A 129 -6.72 13.12 3.42
C ALA A 129 -8.25 13.03 3.58
N ASP A 130 -8.86 13.99 4.29
CA ASP A 130 -10.31 14.05 4.50
C ASP A 130 -11.07 14.35 3.21
N GLU A 131 -10.58 15.30 2.41
CA GLU A 131 -11.15 15.63 1.10
C GLU A 131 -11.01 14.47 0.11
N PHE A 132 -9.84 13.83 0.07
CA PHE A 132 -9.59 12.68 -0.80
C PHE A 132 -10.58 11.53 -0.57
N LEU A 133 -10.81 11.15 0.69
CA LEU A 133 -11.77 10.08 1.01
C LEU A 133 -13.24 10.45 0.78
N LYS A 134 -13.57 11.76 0.81
CA LYS A 134 -14.91 12.26 0.42
C LYS A 134 -15.12 12.19 -1.10
N SER A 135 -14.09 12.50 -1.88
CA SER A 135 -14.15 12.51 -3.35
C SER A 135 -14.24 11.10 -3.93
N TYR A 136 -13.49 10.15 -3.37
CA TYR A 136 -13.39 8.81 -3.91
C TYR A 136 -14.05 7.79 -2.99
N GLY A 137 -15.18 7.22 -3.38
CA GLY A 137 -15.97 6.30 -2.53
C GLY A 137 -15.44 4.87 -2.41
N ASN A 138 -14.62 4.42 -3.36
CA ASN A 138 -14.13 3.02 -3.45
C ASN A 138 -12.63 2.86 -3.14
N VAL A 139 -12.01 3.88 -2.56
CA VAL A 139 -10.61 3.86 -2.13
C VAL A 139 -10.49 3.39 -0.68
N TYR A 140 -9.36 2.88 -0.24
CA TYR A 140 -9.12 2.53 1.15
C TYR A 140 -7.70 2.92 1.49
N LEU A 141 -7.46 3.32 2.73
CA LEU A 141 -6.13 3.65 3.23
C LEU A 141 -5.64 2.50 4.11
N ASP A 142 -4.49 1.95 3.78
CA ASP A 142 -3.87 0.87 4.53
C ASP A 142 -2.80 1.42 5.48
N LEU A 143 -2.76 0.86 6.69
CA LEU A 143 -1.87 1.33 7.76
C LEU A 143 -0.41 0.92 7.60
N ALA A 144 -0.06 0.05 6.64
CA ALA A 144 1.29 -0.47 6.33
C ALA A 144 2.34 0.42 6.97
N LEU A 145 2.95 -0.07 8.05
CA LEU A 145 3.53 0.83 9.06
C LEU A 145 4.73 1.60 8.50
N GLY A 146 4.49 2.84 8.09
CA GLY A 146 5.48 3.88 7.93
C GLY A 146 5.56 4.71 9.21
N ILE A 147 6.76 4.94 9.75
CA ILE A 147 6.89 5.63 11.03
C ILE A 147 6.44 7.11 10.96
N GLU A 148 6.35 7.70 9.74
CA GLU A 148 5.82 9.05 9.50
C GLU A 148 4.34 9.12 9.79
N LEU A 149 3.60 8.04 9.52
CA LEU A 149 2.18 7.94 9.83
C LEU A 149 1.98 8.18 11.32
N MET A 150 2.65 7.39 12.16
CA MET A 150 2.54 7.54 13.61
C MET A 150 3.04 8.92 14.05
N TYR A 151 4.09 9.42 13.39
CA TYR A 151 4.67 10.69 13.74
C TYR A 151 3.70 11.84 13.49
N ASN A 152 3.26 12.04 12.25
CA ASN A 152 2.40 13.15 11.87
C ASN A 152 1.06 13.11 12.60
N ILE A 153 0.48 11.92 12.76
CA ILE A 153 -0.79 11.74 13.47
C ILE A 153 -0.66 12.13 14.95
N SER A 154 0.40 11.71 15.64
CA SER A 154 0.62 12.04 17.06
C SER A 154 0.74 13.55 17.31
N ARG A 155 1.21 14.32 16.32
CA ARG A 155 1.34 15.79 16.39
C ARG A 155 0.02 16.52 16.28
N ARG A 156 -1.02 15.87 15.76
CA ARG A 156 -2.37 16.40 15.60
C ARG A 156 -3.40 15.33 16.00
N ARG A 157 -3.15 14.71 17.15
CA ARG A 157 -3.79 13.47 17.61
C ARG A 157 -5.31 13.52 17.57
N ASP A 158 -5.91 14.53 18.19
CA ASP A 158 -7.37 14.55 18.38
C ASP A 158 -8.11 14.70 17.05
N ASP A 159 -7.62 15.55 16.14
CA ASP A 159 -8.24 15.70 14.82
C ASP A 159 -8.08 14.42 13.97
N TRP A 160 -6.92 13.76 14.06
CA TRP A 160 -6.73 12.46 13.39
C TRP A 160 -7.56 11.35 14.03
N ARG A 161 -7.77 11.37 15.35
CA ARG A 161 -8.67 10.44 16.01
C ARG A 161 -10.10 10.58 15.47
N ASP A 162 -10.56 11.81 15.33
CA ASP A 162 -11.86 12.12 14.72
C ASP A 162 -11.93 11.67 13.25
N PHE A 163 -10.84 11.84 12.49
CA PHE A 163 -10.72 11.29 11.14
C PHE A 163 -10.87 9.77 11.11
N PHE A 164 -10.17 9.04 11.99
CA PHE A 164 -10.25 7.58 12.06
C PHE A 164 -11.67 7.10 12.40
N ILE A 165 -12.38 7.81 13.28
CA ILE A 165 -13.78 7.49 13.60
C ILE A 165 -14.71 7.80 12.42
N LYS A 166 -14.55 8.97 11.81
CA LYS A 166 -15.35 9.43 10.67
C LYS A 166 -15.20 8.50 9.47
N HIS A 167 -13.97 8.09 9.16
CA HIS A 167 -13.59 7.26 8.03
C HIS A 167 -13.28 5.81 8.41
N ARG A 168 -13.79 5.34 9.54
CA ARG A 168 -13.58 3.96 10.06
C ARG A 168 -13.88 2.84 9.07
N ASP A 169 -14.74 3.11 8.09
CA ASP A 169 -15.08 2.16 7.03
C ASP A 169 -14.10 2.20 5.86
N ARG A 170 -13.05 3.02 5.89
CA ARG A 170 -12.14 3.25 4.76
C ARG A 170 -10.67 3.02 5.12
N ILE A 171 -10.38 2.56 6.34
CA ILE A 171 -9.03 2.32 6.85
C ILE A 171 -8.82 0.81 7.08
N VAL A 172 -7.73 0.25 6.59
CA VAL A 172 -7.43 -1.18 6.66
C VAL A 172 -6.13 -1.41 7.43
N PHE A 173 -6.09 -2.44 8.24
CA PHE A 173 -4.88 -2.85 8.94
C PHE A 173 -3.85 -3.44 7.97
N GLY A 174 -2.65 -2.85 7.95
CA GLY A 174 -1.49 -3.33 7.22
C GLY A 174 -0.23 -3.17 8.07
N THR A 175 0.72 -4.09 7.92
CA THR A 175 1.90 -4.17 8.80
C THR A 175 3.20 -3.80 8.10
N ASP A 176 3.25 -3.91 6.78
CA ASP A 176 4.47 -3.79 5.98
C ASP A 176 5.58 -4.74 6.49
N ILE A 177 5.19 -5.96 6.91
CA ILE A 177 6.14 -7.00 7.31
C ILE A 177 6.62 -7.75 6.07
N MET A 178 7.94 -7.88 5.97
CA MET A 178 8.64 -8.43 4.84
C MET A 178 9.34 -9.76 5.19
N PRO A 179 9.58 -10.65 4.21
CA PRO A 179 10.16 -11.97 4.47
C PRO A 179 11.56 -11.98 5.10
N TRP A 180 12.30 -10.87 5.02
CA TRP A 180 13.65 -10.75 5.57
C TRP A 180 13.69 -10.24 7.01
N GLN A 181 12.57 -9.78 7.56
CA GLN A 181 12.51 -9.35 8.97
C GLN A 181 12.49 -10.55 9.90
N SER A 182 13.11 -10.38 11.07
CA SER A 182 13.02 -11.33 12.17
C SER A 182 11.60 -11.37 12.75
N VAL A 183 11.29 -12.46 13.45
CA VAL A 183 10.01 -12.58 14.19
C VAL A 183 9.87 -11.46 15.23
N GLU A 184 10.97 -11.05 15.85
CA GLU A 184 10.97 -9.98 16.86
C GLU A 184 10.62 -8.61 16.24
N GLU A 185 11.21 -8.27 15.10
CA GLU A 185 10.88 -7.03 14.36
C GLU A 185 9.41 -7.06 13.90
N ALA A 186 8.96 -8.20 13.36
CA ALA A 186 7.58 -8.38 12.90
C ALA A 186 6.55 -8.22 14.04
N VAL A 187 6.80 -8.84 15.20
CA VAL A 187 5.95 -8.68 16.39
C VAL A 187 6.00 -7.25 16.92
N THR A 188 7.17 -6.61 16.88
CA THR A 188 7.32 -5.21 17.31
C THR A 188 6.49 -4.27 16.43
N ARG A 189 6.47 -4.45 15.11
CA ARG A 189 5.60 -3.69 14.19
C ARG A 189 4.12 -3.81 14.57
N VAL A 190 3.64 -5.04 14.77
CA VAL A 190 2.24 -5.27 15.16
C VAL A 190 1.96 -4.63 16.52
N TRP A 191 2.85 -4.78 17.50
CA TRP A 191 2.70 -4.16 18.82
C TRP A 191 2.61 -2.63 18.71
N MET A 192 3.48 -1.99 17.91
CA MET A 192 3.45 -0.54 17.71
C MET A 192 2.12 -0.07 17.11
N ILE A 193 1.60 -0.74 16.06
CA ILE A 193 0.30 -0.39 15.49
C ILE A 193 -0.81 -0.56 16.53
N ARG A 194 -0.79 -1.65 17.30
CA ARG A 194 -1.80 -1.88 18.34
C ARG A 194 -1.77 -0.84 19.45
N MET A 195 -0.59 -0.51 19.98
CA MET A 195 -0.43 0.59 20.95
C MET A 195 -1.00 1.90 20.39
N PHE A 196 -0.74 2.16 19.11
CA PHE A 196 -1.19 3.37 18.44
C PHE A 196 -2.70 3.45 18.27
N LEU A 197 -3.38 2.33 18.01
CA LEU A 197 -4.82 2.32 17.78
C LEU A 197 -5.62 2.14 19.08
N GLU A 198 -5.11 1.34 20.03
CA GLU A 198 -5.88 0.81 21.17
C GLU A 198 -5.71 1.61 22.47
N THR A 199 -4.70 2.48 22.58
CA THR A 199 -4.36 3.17 23.84
C THR A 199 -4.28 4.69 23.64
N ASP A 200 -4.33 5.46 24.72
CA ASP A 200 -4.00 6.89 24.75
C ASP A 200 -2.56 7.16 25.24
N GLU A 201 -1.75 6.11 25.38
CA GLU A 201 -0.43 6.19 25.98
C GLU A 201 0.61 6.84 25.05
N GLU A 202 1.59 7.49 25.67
CA GLU A 202 2.83 7.89 25.01
C GLU A 202 3.81 6.71 24.95
N PHE A 203 4.39 6.46 23.78
CA PHE A 203 5.41 5.43 23.61
C PHE A 203 6.46 5.82 22.57
N TYR A 204 7.61 5.15 22.60
CA TYR A 204 8.72 5.37 21.68
C TYR A 204 8.93 4.13 20.82
N THR A 205 9.66 4.28 19.71
CA THR A 205 10.12 3.13 18.92
C THR A 205 10.95 2.20 19.81
N PRO A 206 10.55 0.93 20.01
CA PRO A 206 11.33 -0.03 20.78
C PRO A 206 12.68 -0.34 20.11
N THR A 207 13.68 -0.74 20.89
CA THR A 207 14.99 -1.17 20.33
C THR A 207 14.91 -2.46 19.52
N SER A 208 13.81 -3.20 19.63
CA SER A 208 13.49 -4.40 18.86
C SER A 208 12.84 -4.11 17.50
N ALA A 209 12.53 -2.83 17.21
CA ALA A 209 12.01 -2.43 15.92
C ALA A 209 13.10 -2.45 14.85
N ASP A 210 12.72 -2.72 13.60
CA ASP A 210 13.66 -2.62 12.48
C ASP A 210 14.08 -1.17 12.22
N GLU A 211 15.23 -1.01 11.55
CA GLU A 211 15.87 0.29 11.35
C GLU A 211 15.00 1.32 10.62
N LEU A 212 14.02 0.89 9.80
CA LEU A 212 13.13 1.79 9.07
C LEU A 212 12.24 2.61 10.01
N LEU A 213 12.02 2.14 11.24
CA LEU A 213 11.13 2.75 12.22
C LEU A 213 11.85 3.65 13.23
N THR A 214 13.16 3.84 13.08
CA THR A 214 14.03 4.44 14.12
C THR A 214 14.38 5.92 13.90
N ARG A 215 13.68 6.63 13.00
CA ARG A 215 14.07 8.00 12.61
C ARG A 215 13.66 9.11 13.58
N TYR A 216 12.59 8.93 14.37
CA TYR A 216 12.04 9.98 15.24
C TYR A 216 12.40 9.76 16.70
N LYS A 217 12.59 10.86 17.43
CA LYS A 217 12.99 10.84 18.85
C LYS A 217 11.86 11.24 19.79
N GLU A 218 10.88 11.97 19.28
CA GLU A 218 9.66 12.36 19.96
C GLU A 218 8.76 11.13 20.18
N PRO A 219 7.99 11.09 21.28
CA PRO A 219 7.05 10.00 21.51
C PRO A 219 5.94 10.01 20.45
N PHE A 220 5.38 8.84 20.20
CA PHE A 220 4.08 8.68 19.57
C PHE A 220 2.99 8.68 20.65
N ILE A 221 1.80 9.11 20.29
CA ILE A 221 0.65 9.15 21.20
C ILE A 221 -0.47 8.32 20.57
N GLY A 222 -0.92 7.29 21.27
CA GLY A 222 -2.01 6.43 20.78
C GLY A 222 -3.35 7.14 20.69
N LEU A 223 -4.25 6.63 19.85
CA LEU A 223 -5.54 7.23 19.48
C LEU A 223 -6.70 6.82 20.39
N ASP A 224 -6.58 5.75 21.19
CA ASP A 224 -7.68 5.20 22.01
C ASP A 224 -8.99 5.08 21.20
N LEU A 225 -8.94 4.32 20.11
CA LEU A 225 -10.08 4.16 19.21
C LEU A 225 -11.15 3.25 19.84
N PRO A 226 -12.45 3.54 19.64
CA PRO A 226 -13.51 2.66 20.11
C PRO A 226 -13.43 1.26 19.52
N GLU A 227 -13.88 0.24 20.26
CA GLU A 227 -13.83 -1.16 19.85
C GLU A 227 -14.51 -1.41 18.49
N GLU A 228 -15.62 -0.73 18.20
CA GLU A 228 -16.32 -0.86 16.92
C GLU A 228 -15.56 -0.26 15.73
N VAL A 229 -14.64 0.67 15.99
CA VAL A 229 -13.72 1.20 14.97
C VAL A 229 -12.56 0.22 14.77
N LEU A 230 -12.02 -0.34 15.86
CA LEU A 230 -10.96 -1.34 15.82
C LEU A 230 -11.37 -2.60 15.06
N ASP A 231 -12.58 -3.16 15.30
CA ASP A 231 -13.05 -4.35 14.55
C ASP A 231 -13.12 -4.10 13.04
N LYS A 232 -13.50 -2.89 12.62
CA LYS A 232 -13.52 -2.51 11.21
C LYS A 232 -12.12 -2.44 10.62
N ILE A 233 -11.20 -1.76 11.28
CA ILE A 233 -9.81 -1.60 10.81
C ILE A 233 -9.09 -2.94 10.76
N TYR A 234 -9.17 -3.74 11.83
CA TYR A 234 -8.47 -5.02 11.92
C TYR A 234 -9.04 -6.11 11.01
N ARG A 235 -10.32 -6.04 10.65
CA ARG A 235 -10.97 -7.16 9.98
C ARG A 235 -12.11 -6.77 9.06
N GLY A 236 -13.08 -6.00 9.54
CA GLY A 236 -14.34 -5.76 8.83
C GLY A 236 -14.15 -5.18 7.42
N ASN A 237 -13.25 -4.21 7.29
CA ASN A 237 -12.98 -3.56 6.01
C ASN A 237 -12.27 -4.49 5.03
N PHE A 238 -11.27 -5.25 5.49
CA PHE A 238 -10.59 -6.26 4.66
C PHE A 238 -11.59 -7.28 4.10
N ILE A 239 -12.48 -7.80 4.95
CA ILE A 239 -13.52 -8.77 4.52
C ILE A 239 -14.46 -8.17 3.47
N ARG A 240 -14.81 -6.88 3.60
CA ARG A 240 -15.67 -6.20 2.61
C ARG A 240 -14.97 -6.03 1.26
N ILE A 241 -13.65 -5.85 1.25
CA ILE A 241 -12.86 -5.62 0.04
C ILE A 241 -12.53 -6.94 -0.66
N PHE A 242 -11.92 -7.88 0.07
CA PHE A 242 -11.30 -9.10 -0.47
C PHE A 242 -12.15 -10.37 -0.24
N GLY A 243 -13.14 -10.32 0.63
CA GLY A 243 -13.93 -11.48 1.02
C GLY A 243 -13.51 -12.06 2.37
N ARG A 244 -14.35 -12.97 2.90
CA ARG A 244 -14.17 -13.54 4.26
C ARG A 244 -13.06 -14.59 4.33
N GLU A 245 -12.89 -15.35 3.26
CA GLU A 245 -11.92 -16.43 3.15
C GLU A 245 -11.13 -16.22 1.86
N PRO A 246 -9.81 -16.47 1.88
CA PRO A 246 -9.02 -16.43 0.65
C PRO A 246 -9.56 -17.47 -0.34
N LYS A 247 -9.53 -17.14 -1.63
CA LYS A 247 -9.93 -18.11 -2.66
C LYS A 247 -9.00 -19.31 -2.65
N SER A 248 -9.57 -20.48 -2.92
CA SER A 248 -8.78 -21.70 -3.15
C SER A 248 -7.91 -21.54 -4.38
N LEU A 249 -6.61 -21.70 -4.20
CA LEU A 249 -5.65 -21.62 -5.30
C LEU A 249 -5.73 -22.87 -6.20
N ASP A 250 -6.03 -22.68 -7.49
CA ASP A 250 -5.87 -23.70 -8.52
C ASP A 250 -4.39 -23.72 -8.96
N VAL A 251 -3.63 -24.67 -8.42
CA VAL A 251 -2.19 -24.79 -8.66
C VAL A 251 -1.85 -24.94 -10.15
N SER A 252 -2.68 -25.66 -10.92
CA SER A 252 -2.42 -25.88 -12.34
C SER A 252 -2.69 -24.62 -13.17
N LYS A 253 -3.70 -23.83 -12.81
CA LYS A 253 -3.94 -22.53 -13.43
C LYS A 253 -2.90 -21.49 -13.00
N ALA A 254 -2.55 -21.43 -11.72
CA ALA A 254 -1.52 -20.52 -11.20
C ALA A 254 -0.15 -20.78 -11.86
N ARG A 255 0.23 -22.05 -12.04
CA ARG A 255 1.45 -22.39 -12.80
C ARG A 255 1.41 -21.85 -14.23
N ARG A 256 0.31 -22.11 -14.96
CA ARG A 256 0.14 -21.62 -16.34
C ARG A 256 0.13 -20.10 -16.41
N PHE A 257 -0.51 -19.43 -15.45
CA PHE A 257 -0.49 -17.98 -15.36
C PHE A 257 0.95 -17.44 -15.28
N LEU A 258 1.79 -18.00 -14.40
CA LEU A 258 3.19 -17.59 -14.26
C LEU A 258 4.02 -17.91 -15.52
N GLU A 259 3.80 -19.07 -16.14
CA GLU A 259 4.44 -19.45 -17.41
C GLU A 259 4.06 -18.49 -18.55
N GLU A 260 2.79 -18.07 -18.64
CA GLU A 260 2.31 -17.10 -19.64
C GLU A 260 2.89 -15.69 -19.45
N GLN A 261 3.30 -15.33 -18.23
CA GLN A 261 3.98 -14.06 -17.95
C GLN A 261 5.49 -14.11 -18.15
N GLU A 262 6.05 -15.29 -18.44
CA GLU A 262 7.50 -15.51 -18.53
C GLU A 262 8.24 -15.10 -17.22
N ASP A 263 7.58 -15.23 -16.06
CA ASP A 263 8.17 -14.91 -14.75
C ASP A 263 8.85 -16.14 -14.12
N ASP A 264 10.04 -16.46 -14.61
CA ASP A 264 10.84 -17.60 -14.16
C ASP A 264 11.14 -17.57 -12.65
N PHE A 265 11.28 -16.37 -12.08
CA PHE A 265 11.55 -16.20 -10.65
C PHE A 265 10.34 -16.57 -9.82
N ALA A 266 9.18 -15.97 -10.11
CA ALA A 266 7.94 -16.27 -9.39
C ALA A 266 7.56 -17.75 -9.56
N LEU A 267 7.73 -18.31 -10.77
CA LEU A 267 7.48 -19.72 -11.02
C LEU A 267 8.38 -20.62 -10.16
N LYS A 268 9.68 -20.31 -10.06
CA LYS A 268 10.60 -21.07 -9.20
C LYS A 268 10.19 -21.02 -7.72
N VAL A 269 9.91 -19.83 -7.19
CA VAL A 269 9.49 -19.66 -5.79
C VAL A 269 8.17 -20.40 -5.52
N PHE A 270 7.23 -20.32 -6.46
CA PHE A 270 5.96 -21.04 -6.39
C PHE A 270 6.16 -22.56 -6.30
N GLU A 271 7.01 -23.13 -7.16
CA GLU A 271 7.33 -24.56 -7.15
C GLU A 271 8.05 -25.01 -5.88
N GLU A 272 8.92 -24.18 -5.32
CA GLU A 272 9.59 -24.45 -4.04
C GLU A 272 8.58 -24.47 -2.87
N ALA A 273 7.64 -23.52 -2.85
CA ALA A 273 6.59 -23.44 -1.83
C ALA A 273 5.61 -24.63 -1.88
N LEU A 274 5.35 -25.19 -3.06
CA LEU A 274 4.53 -26.40 -3.20
C LEU A 274 5.22 -27.66 -2.67
N LYS A 275 6.55 -27.71 -2.73
CA LYS A 275 7.33 -28.85 -2.22
C LYS A 275 7.42 -28.84 -0.69
N SER A 276 7.49 -27.67 -0.07
CA SER A 276 7.58 -27.54 1.39
C SER A 276 6.26 -27.83 2.14
N LYS A 277 5.14 -27.92 1.43
CA LYS A 277 3.82 -28.29 1.97
C LYS A 277 3.52 -29.80 1.93
N ARG A 278 4.42 -30.63 1.40
CA ARG A 278 4.33 -32.10 1.42
C ARG A 278 5.21 -32.69 2.51
#